data_AF-A0A2W5XJB2-F1
#
_entry.id   AF-A0A2W5XJB2-F1
#
_cell.length_a   1.000
_cell.length_b   1.000
_cell.length_c   1.000
_cell.angle_alpha   90.00
_cell.angle_beta   90.00
_cell.angle_gamma   90.00
#
_symmetry.space_group_name_H-M   'P 1'
#
loop_
_entity.id
_entity.type
_entity.pdbx_description
1 polymer ?
#
loop_
_entity_poly.entity_id
_entity_poly.type
_entity_poly.pdbx_seq_one_letter_code
_entity_poly.pdbx_strand_id
1 'polypeptide(L)'
;MIARLFRDKRAEAILRRIDRPEAVALAAGLALLTAVGWLVTPLGLAVVVAFQLGIGGFGAAYLIGPSRPGLGYSRYATLALAAVAITLGGRLIPGGVSLLLVPIVAILLWSVLWLELRASREIGSKTALDLALVAIVFAGAAGIYRLFGEHVWPPPVVLVLLMTLPLTLRSAESRAGSGAHAVGQGLLHLGAVAQVGAALSLLRLPGVVGPAVLALAFYSWAGAADALQGGSSGRAVALEFGLLAVLGVAVALVFHGA
;
A
#
# COMPACT_ATOMS: atom_id res chain seq x y z
N MET A 1 -24.70 31.39 3.97
CA MET A 1 -25.13 30.71 5.22
C MET A 1 -25.56 29.26 4.98
N ILE A 2 -26.48 28.99 4.03
CA ILE A 2 -26.94 27.62 3.68
C ILE A 2 -25.79 26.68 3.27
N ALA A 3 -24.83 27.14 2.47
CA ALA A 3 -23.66 26.35 2.07
C ALA A 3 -22.74 25.95 3.24
N ARG A 4 -22.63 26.77 4.30
CA ARG A 4 -21.87 26.40 5.52
C ARG A 4 -22.63 25.35 6.34
N LEU A 5 -23.93 25.53 6.51
CA LEU A 5 -24.82 24.56 7.18
C LEU A 5 -24.81 23.17 6.51
N PHE A 6 -24.79 23.10 5.18
CA PHE A 6 -24.68 21.83 4.45
C PHE A 6 -23.27 21.22 4.53
N ARG A 7 -22.23 22.04 4.64
CA ARG A 7 -20.85 21.58 4.84
C ARG A 7 -20.68 20.98 6.23
N ASP A 8 -21.26 21.61 7.26
CA ASP A 8 -21.21 21.15 8.66
C ASP A 8 -21.99 19.84 8.86
N LYS A 9 -23.23 19.75 8.35
CA LYS A 9 -24.01 18.49 8.42
C LYS A 9 -23.35 17.32 7.67
N ARG A 10 -22.70 17.60 6.53
CA ARG A 10 -21.93 16.58 5.79
C ARG A 10 -20.62 16.21 6.49
N ALA A 11 -20.00 17.11 7.25
CA ALA A 11 -18.82 16.81 8.05
C ALA A 11 -19.20 15.95 9.27
N GLU A 12 -20.27 16.29 9.98
CA GLU A 12 -20.82 15.49 11.09
C GLU A 12 -21.24 14.07 10.67
N ALA A 13 -21.92 13.92 9.53
CA ALA A 13 -22.32 12.60 9.04
C ALA A 13 -21.13 11.67 8.70
N ILE A 14 -19.95 12.26 8.41
CA ILE A 14 -18.71 11.51 8.13
C ILE A 14 -17.97 11.20 9.43
N LEU A 15 -17.90 12.14 10.37
CA LEU A 15 -17.38 11.86 11.72
C LEU A 15 -18.16 10.70 12.36
N ARG A 16 -19.49 10.71 12.26
CA ARG A 16 -20.35 9.58 12.67
C ARG A 16 -20.13 8.27 11.92
N ARG A 17 -19.49 8.27 10.74
CA ARG A 17 -19.07 7.05 10.03
C ARG A 17 -17.69 6.58 10.44
N ILE A 18 -16.82 7.51 10.83
CA ILE A 18 -15.45 7.23 11.32
C ILE A 18 -15.53 6.67 12.75
N ASP A 19 -16.44 7.19 13.57
CA ASP A 19 -16.69 6.74 14.95
C ASP A 19 -17.55 5.46 15.03
N ARG A 20 -17.75 4.78 13.90
CA ARG A 20 -18.51 3.53 13.85
C ARG A 20 -17.75 2.43 14.58
N PRO A 21 -18.35 1.79 15.60
CA PRO A 21 -17.71 0.66 16.28
C PRO A 21 -17.36 -0.46 15.29
N GLU A 22 -18.07 -0.56 14.17
CA GLU A 22 -17.80 -1.51 13.10
C GLU A 22 -16.43 -1.30 12.44
N ALA A 23 -15.94 -0.05 12.33
CA ALA A 23 -14.61 0.24 11.77
C ALA A 23 -13.49 -0.25 12.69
N VAL A 24 -13.66 -0.06 14.00
CA VAL A 24 -12.74 -0.58 15.02
C VAL A 24 -12.79 -2.11 15.06
N ALA A 25 -14.00 -2.69 15.03
CA ALA A 25 -14.18 -4.14 15.01
C ALA A 25 -13.56 -4.79 13.77
N LEU A 26 -13.68 -4.17 12.59
CA LEU A 26 -13.05 -4.65 11.36
C LEU A 26 -11.52 -4.64 11.47
N ALA A 27 -10.94 -3.53 11.94
CA ALA A 27 -9.49 -3.43 12.13
C ALA A 27 -8.97 -4.44 13.15
N ALA A 28 -9.68 -4.61 14.27
CA ALA A 28 -9.34 -5.61 15.29
C ALA A 28 -9.45 -7.04 14.74
N GLY A 29 -10.51 -7.36 13.98
CA GLY A 29 -10.69 -8.67 13.35
C GLY A 29 -9.58 -8.99 12.35
N LEU A 30 -9.19 -8.03 11.51
CA LEU A 30 -8.06 -8.18 10.58
C LEU A 30 -6.71 -8.31 11.32
N ALA A 31 -6.53 -7.61 12.45
CA ALA A 31 -5.35 -7.75 13.28
C ALA A 31 -5.26 -9.15 13.94
N LEU A 32 -6.39 -9.72 14.36
CA LEU A 32 -6.44 -11.10 14.84
C LEU A 32 -6.13 -12.10 13.73
N LEU A 33 -6.69 -11.92 12.53
CA LEU A 33 -6.35 -12.75 11.37
C LEU A 33 -4.86 -12.65 11.02
N THR A 34 -4.28 -11.46 11.14
CA THR A 34 -2.85 -11.23 10.95
C THR A 34 -2.02 -12.02 11.96
N ALA A 35 -2.41 -11.98 13.24
CA ALA A 35 -1.79 -12.76 14.31
C ALA A 35 -1.81 -14.27 14.02
N VAL A 36 -2.97 -14.79 13.58
CA VAL A 36 -3.10 -16.18 13.12
C VAL A 36 -2.17 -16.44 11.95
N GLY A 37 -2.14 -15.54 10.97
CA GLY A 37 -1.30 -15.60 9.77
C GLY A 37 0.21 -15.69 10.06
N TRP A 38 0.68 -15.18 11.19
CA TRP A 38 2.09 -15.31 11.59
C TRP A 38 2.46 -16.70 12.12
N LEU A 39 1.49 -17.41 12.70
CA LEU A 39 1.71 -18.69 13.38
C LEU A 39 1.42 -19.91 12.50
N VAL A 40 0.61 -19.74 11.44
CA VAL A 40 0.18 -20.85 10.58
C VAL A 40 1.22 -21.29 9.56
N THR A 41 1.01 -22.49 9.02
CA THR A 41 1.77 -23.05 7.88
C THR A 41 1.49 -22.27 6.59
N PRO A 42 2.28 -22.45 5.51
CA PRO A 42 2.05 -21.77 4.22
C PRO A 42 0.65 -21.99 3.63
N LEU A 43 0.08 -23.20 3.78
CA LEU A 43 -1.30 -23.47 3.35
C LEU A 43 -2.30 -22.68 4.20
N GLY A 44 -2.12 -22.67 5.52
CA GLY A 44 -2.96 -21.86 6.41
C GLY A 44 -2.83 -20.37 6.14
N LEU A 45 -1.65 -19.90 5.74
CA LEU A 45 -1.40 -18.52 5.35
C LEU A 45 -2.22 -18.14 4.10
N ALA A 46 -2.30 -19.02 3.10
CA ALA A 46 -3.13 -18.77 1.92
C ALA A 46 -4.62 -18.59 2.30
N VAL A 47 -5.11 -19.40 3.26
CA VAL A 47 -6.47 -19.26 3.80
C VAL A 47 -6.64 -17.94 4.54
N VAL A 48 -5.71 -17.55 5.41
CA VAL A 48 -5.73 -16.27 6.12
C VAL A 48 -5.74 -15.10 5.13
N VAL A 49 -4.89 -15.12 4.11
CA VAL A 49 -4.85 -14.10 3.05
C VAL A 49 -6.17 -14.02 2.32
N ALA A 50 -6.80 -15.15 1.97
CA ALA A 50 -8.12 -15.16 1.33
C ALA A 50 -9.19 -14.51 2.22
N PHE A 51 -9.19 -14.81 3.53
CA PHE A 51 -10.10 -14.16 4.49
C PHE A 51 -9.82 -12.66 4.63
N GLN A 52 -8.55 -12.24 4.66
CA GLN A 52 -8.19 -10.82 4.71
C GLN A 52 -8.62 -10.06 3.47
N LEU A 53 -8.45 -10.66 2.29
CA LEU A 53 -8.92 -10.10 1.02
C LEU A 53 -10.45 -9.96 1.01
N GLY A 54 -11.18 -11.00 1.43
CA GLY A 54 -12.64 -10.99 1.51
C GLY A 54 -13.15 -9.98 2.56
N ILE A 55 -12.81 -10.19 3.83
CA ILE A 55 -13.29 -9.38 4.96
C ILE A 55 -12.82 -7.94 4.83
N GLY A 56 -11.54 -7.72 4.48
CA GLY A 56 -10.99 -6.38 4.31
C GLY A 56 -11.64 -5.64 3.14
N GLY A 57 -11.85 -6.31 2.01
CA GLY A 57 -12.46 -5.71 0.81
C GLY A 57 -13.95 -5.40 1.00
N PHE A 58 -14.75 -6.40 1.42
CA PHE A 58 -16.18 -6.21 1.66
C PHE A 58 -16.45 -5.30 2.86
N GLY A 59 -15.66 -5.41 3.92
CA GLY A 59 -15.74 -4.53 5.08
C GLY A 59 -15.42 -3.08 4.74
N ALA A 60 -14.37 -2.83 3.96
CA ALA A 60 -14.06 -1.49 3.46
C ALA A 60 -15.19 -0.95 2.56
N ALA A 61 -15.74 -1.77 1.66
CA ALA A 61 -16.87 -1.38 0.81
C ALA A 61 -18.12 -1.01 1.63
N TYR A 62 -18.45 -1.79 2.66
CA TYR A 62 -19.56 -1.53 3.57
C TYR A 62 -19.39 -0.21 4.34
N LEU A 63 -18.20 0.06 4.87
CA LEU A 63 -17.94 1.24 5.71
C LEU A 63 -17.76 2.53 4.91
N ILE A 64 -17.02 2.47 3.80
CA ILE A 64 -16.83 3.62 2.90
C ILE A 64 -18.16 3.95 2.20
N GLY A 65 -18.93 2.93 1.84
CA GLY A 65 -20.20 3.06 1.13
C GLY A 65 -20.05 3.07 -0.39
N PRO A 66 -21.15 3.35 -1.11
CA PRO A 66 -21.24 3.14 -2.55
C PRO A 66 -20.25 4.01 -3.32
N SER A 67 -19.82 3.51 -4.48
CA SER A 67 -18.97 4.26 -5.40
C SER A 67 -19.67 5.55 -5.82
N ARG A 68 -18.87 6.60 -6.03
CA ARG A 68 -19.37 7.89 -6.52
C ARG A 68 -18.67 8.22 -7.82
N PRO A 69 -19.32 8.94 -8.75
CA PRO A 69 -18.66 9.48 -9.93
C PRO A 69 -17.41 10.27 -9.52
N GLY A 70 -16.26 9.97 -10.13
CA GLY A 70 -14.98 10.62 -9.80
C GLY A 70 -14.15 9.95 -8.70
N LEU A 71 -14.66 8.91 -8.02
CA LEU A 71 -13.90 8.13 -7.03
C LEU A 71 -13.61 6.75 -7.61
N GLY A 72 -12.33 6.38 -7.68
CA GLY A 72 -11.96 5.06 -8.18
C GLY A 72 -12.13 3.94 -7.15
N TYR A 73 -12.06 2.71 -7.65
CA TYR A 73 -12.47 1.49 -6.93
C TYR A 73 -11.34 0.87 -6.12
N SER A 74 -10.10 1.25 -6.39
CA SER A 74 -8.94 0.62 -5.76
C SER A 74 -8.87 0.86 -4.24
N ARG A 75 -9.49 1.94 -3.76
CA ARG A 75 -9.58 2.28 -2.32
C ARG A 75 -10.25 1.22 -1.45
N TYR A 76 -11.11 0.38 -2.05
CA TYR A 76 -11.76 -0.70 -1.32
C TYR A 76 -10.78 -1.85 -1.05
N ALA A 77 -9.69 -1.96 -1.81
CA ALA A 77 -8.66 -2.97 -1.63
C ALA A 77 -7.57 -2.55 -0.62
N THR A 78 -7.37 -1.25 -0.38
CA THR A 78 -6.23 -0.73 0.42
C THR A 78 -6.14 -1.37 1.82
N LEU A 79 -7.27 -1.46 2.53
CA LEU A 79 -7.31 -2.05 3.87
C LEU A 79 -6.96 -3.55 3.85
N ALA A 80 -7.52 -4.28 2.88
CA ALA A 80 -7.27 -5.70 2.72
C ALA A 80 -5.80 -5.97 2.41
N LEU A 81 -5.23 -5.20 1.48
CA LEU A 81 -3.81 -5.30 1.11
C LEU A 81 -2.89 -4.89 2.26
N ALA A 82 -3.29 -3.92 3.10
CA ALA A 82 -2.56 -3.60 4.32
C ALA A 82 -2.52 -4.79 5.29
N ALA A 83 -3.65 -5.45 5.54
CA ALA A 83 -3.68 -6.64 6.39
C ALA A 83 -2.82 -7.77 5.82
N VAL A 84 -2.91 -8.03 4.51
CA VAL A 84 -2.07 -9.02 3.83
C VAL A 84 -0.59 -8.67 3.94
N ALA A 85 -0.21 -7.42 3.66
CA ALA A 85 1.17 -6.97 3.73
C ALA A 85 1.76 -7.07 5.15
N ILE A 86 1.00 -6.68 6.18
CA ILE A 86 1.43 -6.83 7.57
C ILE A 86 1.54 -8.31 7.96
N THR A 87 0.66 -9.17 7.44
CA THR A 87 0.74 -10.61 7.67
C THR A 87 1.99 -11.21 7.06
N LEU A 88 2.27 -10.89 5.79
CA LEU A 88 3.44 -11.38 5.09
C LEU A 88 4.73 -10.82 5.70
N GLY A 89 4.78 -9.51 5.95
CA GLY A 89 5.94 -8.83 6.53
C GLY A 89 6.18 -9.22 7.99
N GLY A 90 5.14 -9.39 8.81
CA GLY A 90 5.29 -9.75 10.21
C GLY A 90 5.89 -11.15 10.43
N ARG A 91 5.87 -12.04 9.41
CA ARG A 91 6.60 -13.32 9.42
C ARG A 91 8.12 -13.18 9.30
N LEU A 92 8.63 -11.97 9.08
CA LEU A 92 10.05 -11.63 9.25
C LEU A 92 10.43 -11.61 10.73
N ILE A 93 9.48 -11.37 11.62
CA ILE A 93 9.66 -11.30 13.07
C ILE A 93 9.37 -12.68 13.67
N PRO A 94 10.15 -13.12 14.69
CA PRO A 94 9.84 -14.35 15.41
C PRO A 94 8.40 -14.36 15.94
N GLY A 95 7.69 -15.48 15.76
CA GLY A 95 6.25 -15.58 16.04
C GLY A 95 5.85 -15.11 17.45
N GLY A 96 6.61 -15.49 18.48
CA GLY A 96 6.33 -15.07 19.87
C GLY A 96 6.41 -13.55 20.08
N VAL A 97 7.33 -12.87 19.39
CA VAL A 97 7.50 -11.40 19.47
C VAL A 97 6.46 -10.70 18.63
N SER A 98 6.11 -11.26 17.45
CA SER A 98 5.13 -10.67 16.55
C SER A 98 3.76 -10.48 17.22
N LEU A 99 3.34 -11.40 18.11
CA LEU A 99 2.07 -11.30 18.84
C LEU A 99 1.96 -10.07 19.75
N LEU A 100 3.09 -9.54 20.23
CA LEU A 100 3.11 -8.29 21.01
C LEU A 100 2.73 -7.07 20.15
N LEU A 101 2.83 -7.18 18.82
CA LEU A 101 2.51 -6.12 17.87
C LEU A 101 1.04 -6.09 17.48
N VAL A 102 0.21 -7.07 17.88
CA VAL A 102 -1.21 -7.13 17.50
C VAL A 102 -1.98 -5.83 17.82
N PRO A 103 -1.81 -5.20 19.00
CA PRO A 103 -2.48 -3.92 19.28
C PRO A 103 -2.02 -2.81 18.33
N ILE A 104 -0.73 -2.77 18.00
CA ILE A 104 -0.17 -1.79 17.06
C ILE A 104 -0.73 -2.04 15.66
N VAL A 105 -0.83 -3.30 15.23
CA VAL A 105 -1.43 -3.68 13.95
C VAL A 105 -2.88 -3.23 13.87
N ALA A 106 -3.67 -3.40 14.94
CA ALA A 106 -5.04 -2.91 14.97
C ALA A 106 -5.13 -1.39 14.78
N ILE A 107 -4.24 -0.62 15.45
CA ILE A 107 -4.15 0.83 15.29
C ILE A 107 -3.75 1.21 13.86
N LEU A 108 -2.77 0.52 13.28
CA LEU A 108 -2.31 0.77 11.91
C LEU A 108 -3.41 0.49 10.88
N LEU A 109 -4.09 -0.65 10.98
CA LEU A 109 -5.20 -1.02 10.08
C LEU A 109 -6.37 -0.05 10.22
N TRP A 110 -6.70 0.36 11.44
CA TRP A 110 -7.69 1.40 11.68
C TRP A 110 -7.26 2.73 11.05
N SER A 111 -5.98 3.11 11.17
CA SER A 111 -5.44 4.33 10.56
C SER A 111 -5.50 4.31 9.03
N VAL A 112 -5.23 3.16 8.39
CA VAL A 112 -5.38 2.99 6.93
C VAL A 112 -6.84 3.19 6.52
N LEU A 113 -7.78 2.56 7.24
CA LEU A 113 -9.21 2.74 6.98
C LEU A 113 -9.65 4.19 7.19
N TRP A 114 -9.15 4.84 8.24
CA TRP A 114 -9.41 6.24 8.56
C TRP A 114 -8.90 7.17 7.46
N LEU A 115 -7.69 6.95 6.96
CA LEU A 115 -7.11 7.69 5.84
C LEU A 115 -7.98 7.55 4.61
N GLU A 116 -8.43 6.34 4.29
CA GLU A 116 -9.33 6.12 3.16
C GLU A 116 -10.66 6.83 3.35
N LEU A 117 -11.27 6.82 4.54
CA LEU A 117 -12.50 7.56 4.81
C LEU A 117 -12.33 9.08 4.64
N ARG A 118 -11.14 9.63 4.91
CA ARG A 118 -10.82 11.07 4.83
C ARG A 118 -10.19 11.55 3.53
N ALA A 119 -9.63 10.66 2.71
CA ALA A 119 -8.87 10.97 1.49
C ALA A 119 -9.61 11.82 0.44
N SER A 120 -10.90 12.08 0.63
CA SER A 120 -11.71 12.93 -0.25
C SER A 120 -11.68 14.42 0.08
N ARG A 121 -11.05 14.89 1.18
CA ARG A 121 -11.24 16.30 1.64
C ARG A 121 -10.06 17.04 2.28
N GLU A 122 -8.98 16.42 2.76
CA GLU A 122 -7.92 17.13 3.51
C GLU A 122 -6.53 17.02 2.85
N ILE A 123 -5.84 18.15 2.68
CA ILE A 123 -4.51 18.25 2.04
C ILE A 123 -3.46 17.39 2.77
N GLY A 124 -3.53 17.27 4.10
CA GLY A 124 -2.62 16.42 4.89
C GLY A 124 -2.87 14.90 4.78
N SER A 125 -4.05 14.48 4.30
CA SER A 125 -4.38 13.05 4.18
C SER A 125 -3.69 12.35 3.02
N LYS A 126 -3.23 13.12 2.01
CA LYS A 126 -2.57 12.58 0.82
C LYS A 126 -1.18 12.02 1.15
N THR A 127 -0.32 12.80 1.79
CA THR A 127 1.04 12.35 2.16
C THR A 127 1.00 11.14 3.09
N ALA A 128 0.08 11.14 4.07
CA ALA A 128 -0.09 10.00 4.97
C ALA A 128 -0.58 8.74 4.23
N LEU A 129 -1.48 8.90 3.24
CA LEU A 129 -1.91 7.80 2.37
C LEU A 129 -0.74 7.28 1.53
N ASP A 130 0.04 8.15 0.89
CA ASP A 130 1.17 7.73 0.06
C ASP A 130 2.23 6.97 0.88
N LEU A 131 2.54 7.44 2.09
CA LEU A 131 3.42 6.73 3.02
C LEU A 131 2.84 5.37 3.43
N ALA A 132 1.52 5.28 3.67
CA ALA A 132 0.87 4.01 3.95
C ALA A 132 0.98 3.04 2.76
N LEU A 133 0.74 3.50 1.53
CA LEU A 133 0.87 2.67 0.32
C LEU A 133 2.30 2.13 0.16
N VAL A 134 3.31 2.98 0.40
CA VAL A 134 4.73 2.58 0.37
C VAL A 134 5.03 1.52 1.42
N ALA A 135 4.53 1.71 2.65
CA ALA A 135 4.71 0.75 3.73
C ALA A 135 4.06 -0.62 3.41
N ILE A 136 2.89 -0.61 2.77
CA ILE A 136 2.20 -1.82 2.31
C ILE A 136 3.03 -2.53 1.23
N VAL A 137 3.53 -1.79 0.23
CA VAL A 137 4.40 -2.35 -0.82
C VAL A 137 5.66 -2.96 -0.21
N PHE A 138 6.34 -2.24 0.69
CA PHE A 138 7.54 -2.73 1.36
C PHE A 138 7.27 -4.01 2.15
N ALA A 139 6.30 -4.00 3.06
CA ALA A 139 6.03 -5.11 3.96
C ALA A 139 5.58 -6.36 3.20
N GLY A 140 4.70 -6.19 2.20
CA GLY A 140 4.24 -7.29 1.38
C GLY A 140 5.34 -7.84 0.48
N ALA A 141 6.16 -6.98 -0.15
CA ALA A 141 7.30 -7.45 -0.93
C ALA A 141 8.30 -8.22 -0.06
N ALA A 142 8.70 -7.68 1.09
CA ALA A 142 9.64 -8.34 1.99
C ALA A 142 9.11 -9.69 2.49
N GLY A 143 7.83 -9.79 2.80
CA GLY A 143 7.19 -11.05 3.16
C GLY A 143 7.14 -12.07 2.01
N ILE A 144 6.81 -11.63 0.79
CA ILE A 144 6.81 -12.51 -0.40
C ILE A 144 8.22 -13.04 -0.70
N TYR A 145 9.23 -12.16 -0.71
CA TYR A 145 10.62 -12.57 -0.94
C TYR A 145 11.12 -13.54 0.14
N ARG A 146 10.69 -13.39 1.40
CA ARG A 146 11.01 -14.37 2.44
C ARG A 146 10.35 -15.72 2.23
N LEU A 147 9.11 -15.77 1.73
CA LEU A 147 8.37 -17.01 1.53
C LEU A 147 8.94 -17.86 0.39
N PHE A 148 9.37 -17.22 -0.68
CA PHE A 148 9.82 -17.91 -1.89
C PHE A 148 11.35 -17.89 -2.07
N GLY A 149 12.06 -17.05 -1.32
CA GLY A 149 13.49 -16.80 -1.48
C GLY A 149 13.78 -15.66 -2.47
N GLU A 150 14.87 -14.93 -2.21
CA GLU A 150 15.31 -13.76 -3.00
C GLU A 150 15.71 -14.09 -4.44
N HIS A 151 16.00 -15.37 -4.72
CA HIS A 151 16.59 -15.84 -5.97
C HIS A 151 15.58 -16.53 -6.90
N VAL A 152 14.35 -16.73 -6.44
CA VAL A 152 13.34 -17.44 -7.21
C VAL A 152 12.67 -16.43 -8.12
N TRP A 153 13.10 -16.36 -9.38
CA TRP A 153 12.35 -15.70 -10.45
C TRP A 153 11.68 -16.79 -11.31
N PRO A 154 10.47 -16.57 -11.88
CA PRO A 154 9.57 -15.40 -11.81
C PRO A 154 8.47 -15.30 -10.71
N PRO A 155 8.06 -16.35 -9.97
CA PRO A 155 6.83 -16.30 -9.16
C PRO A 155 6.71 -15.15 -8.12
N PRO A 156 7.75 -14.81 -7.33
CA PRO A 156 7.67 -13.77 -6.30
C PRO A 156 7.42 -12.39 -6.88
N VAL A 157 8.03 -12.06 -8.01
CA VAL A 157 7.81 -10.75 -8.64
C VAL A 157 6.40 -10.66 -9.19
N VAL A 158 5.87 -11.74 -9.78
CA VAL A 158 4.46 -11.77 -10.21
C VAL A 158 3.53 -11.51 -9.02
N LEU A 159 3.77 -12.15 -7.87
CA LEU A 159 2.97 -11.92 -6.66
C LEU A 159 3.09 -10.50 -6.13
N VAL A 160 4.30 -9.92 -6.12
CA VAL A 160 4.51 -8.51 -5.74
C VAL A 160 3.74 -7.58 -6.68
N LEU A 161 3.75 -7.84 -7.98
CA LEU A 161 3.02 -7.04 -8.97
C LEU A 161 1.51 -7.17 -8.83
N LEU A 162 0.99 -8.38 -8.59
CA LEU A 162 -0.43 -8.60 -8.32
C LEU A 162 -0.89 -7.84 -7.07
N MET A 163 -0.09 -7.87 -6.01
CA MET A 163 -0.37 -7.12 -4.78
C MET A 163 -0.25 -5.60 -4.98
N THR A 164 0.71 -5.15 -5.79
CA THR A 164 1.01 -3.72 -6.01
C THR A 164 0.06 -3.07 -7.01
N LEU A 165 -0.57 -3.85 -7.91
CA LEU A 165 -1.49 -3.35 -8.92
C LEU A 165 -2.62 -2.47 -8.32
N PRO A 166 -3.41 -2.92 -7.32
CA PRO A 166 -4.43 -2.05 -6.74
C PRO A 166 -3.84 -0.82 -6.03
N LEU A 167 -2.61 -0.91 -5.49
CA LEU A 167 -1.94 0.22 -4.82
C LEU A 167 -1.48 1.29 -5.82
N THR A 168 -0.98 0.88 -7.00
CA THR A 168 -0.63 1.82 -8.09
C THR A 168 -1.86 2.51 -8.66
N LEU A 169 -2.96 1.76 -8.86
CA LEU A 169 -4.26 2.33 -9.21
C LEU A 169 -4.73 3.32 -8.13
N ARG A 170 -4.55 2.97 -6.85
CA ARG A 170 -4.95 3.84 -5.74
C ARG A 170 -4.16 5.13 -5.67
N SER A 171 -2.86 5.03 -5.89
CA SER A 171 -1.96 6.16 -5.98
C SER A 171 -2.31 7.05 -7.18
N ALA A 172 -2.69 6.48 -8.33
CA ALA A 172 -3.16 7.27 -9.47
C ALA A 172 -4.52 7.96 -9.20
N GLU A 173 -5.46 7.23 -8.60
CA GLU A 173 -6.78 7.75 -8.21
C GLU A 173 -6.70 8.88 -7.18
N SER A 174 -5.67 8.91 -6.33
CA SER A 174 -5.47 10.01 -5.36
C SER A 174 -5.00 11.31 -6.01
N ARG A 175 -4.52 11.27 -7.27
CA ARG A 175 -3.89 12.41 -7.94
C ARG A 175 -4.84 13.26 -8.76
N ALA A 176 -5.59 12.71 -9.72
CA ALA A 176 -6.47 13.54 -10.56
C ALA A 176 -7.46 12.79 -11.47
N GLY A 177 -8.00 11.62 -11.13
CA GLY A 177 -9.08 11.06 -11.96
C GLY A 177 -9.59 9.67 -11.61
N SER A 178 -10.79 9.38 -12.10
CA SER A 178 -11.36 8.04 -12.21
C SER A 178 -11.42 7.62 -13.68
N GLY A 179 -11.45 6.33 -13.98
CA GLY A 179 -11.57 5.84 -15.36
C GLY A 179 -10.22 5.70 -16.07
N ALA A 180 -10.20 5.86 -17.39
CA ALA A 180 -9.08 5.44 -18.24
C ALA A 180 -7.74 6.14 -17.91
N HIS A 181 -7.76 7.42 -17.52
CA HIS A 181 -6.52 8.13 -17.16
C HIS A 181 -5.85 7.59 -15.90
N ALA A 182 -6.63 7.28 -14.86
CA ALA A 182 -6.08 6.69 -13.63
C ALA A 182 -5.60 5.26 -13.86
N VAL A 183 -6.29 4.50 -14.70
CA VAL A 183 -5.84 3.17 -15.12
C VAL A 183 -4.52 3.27 -15.88
N GLY A 184 -4.41 4.16 -16.88
CA GLY A 184 -3.18 4.36 -17.64
C GLY A 184 -2.00 4.76 -16.74
N GLN A 185 -2.20 5.72 -15.84
CA GLN A 185 -1.17 6.13 -14.88
C GLN A 185 -0.79 5.02 -13.90
N GLY A 186 -1.77 4.28 -13.38
CA GLY A 186 -1.53 3.15 -12.49
C GLY A 186 -0.76 2.02 -13.18
N LEU A 187 -1.09 1.69 -14.43
CA LEU A 187 -0.38 0.68 -15.21
C LEU A 187 1.05 1.10 -15.55
N LEU A 188 1.28 2.38 -15.87
CA LEU A 188 2.64 2.90 -16.05
C LEU A 188 3.46 2.83 -14.76
N HIS A 189 2.85 3.19 -13.63
CA HIS A 189 3.47 3.08 -12.30
C HIS A 189 3.79 1.62 -11.96
N LEU A 190 2.87 0.68 -12.24
CA LEU A 190 3.11 -0.75 -12.08
C LEU A 190 4.23 -1.26 -13.00
N GLY A 191 4.27 -0.80 -14.25
CA GLY A 191 5.33 -1.13 -15.20
C GLY A 191 6.71 -0.71 -14.69
N ALA A 192 6.81 0.48 -14.09
CA ALA A 192 8.04 0.92 -13.46
C ALA A 192 8.44 0.05 -12.26
N VAL A 193 7.48 -0.32 -11.40
CA VAL A 193 7.72 -1.27 -10.30
C VAL A 193 8.16 -2.63 -10.82
N ALA A 194 7.58 -3.10 -11.93
CA ALA A 194 7.94 -4.36 -12.58
C ALA A 194 9.36 -4.33 -13.14
N GLN A 195 9.78 -3.24 -13.77
CA GLN A 195 11.14 -3.06 -14.25
C GLN A 195 12.15 -3.10 -13.10
N VAL A 196 11.88 -2.39 -12.00
CA VAL A 196 12.73 -2.42 -10.81
C VAL A 196 12.74 -3.80 -10.18
N GLY A 197 11.58 -4.44 -10.00
CA GLY A 197 11.48 -5.80 -9.47
C GLY A 197 12.25 -6.82 -10.30
N ALA A 198 12.14 -6.74 -11.64
CA ALA A 198 12.92 -7.59 -12.54
C ALA A 198 14.42 -7.33 -12.40
N ALA A 199 14.87 -6.07 -12.39
CA ALA A 199 16.27 -5.73 -12.19
C ALA A 199 16.81 -6.26 -10.85
N LEU A 200 16.06 -6.07 -9.75
CA LEU A 200 16.42 -6.56 -8.43
C LEU A 200 16.54 -8.08 -8.36
N SER A 201 15.67 -8.81 -9.07
CA SER A 201 15.75 -10.27 -9.16
C SER A 201 17.02 -10.78 -9.85
N LEU A 202 17.60 -9.95 -10.75
CA LEU A 202 18.87 -10.25 -11.40
C LEU A 202 20.08 -9.90 -10.53
N LEU A 203 19.96 -8.85 -9.71
CA LEU A 203 21.05 -8.31 -8.88
C LEU A 203 21.30 -9.09 -7.58
N ARG A 204 20.43 -10.04 -7.20
CA ARG A 204 20.60 -10.91 -6.01
C ARG A 204 20.96 -10.11 -4.74
N LEU A 205 20.20 -9.05 -4.48
CA LEU A 205 20.44 -8.21 -3.32
C LEU A 205 20.03 -8.91 -2.02
N PRO A 206 20.82 -8.77 -0.94
CA PRO A 206 20.55 -9.47 0.31
C PRO A 206 19.34 -8.91 1.06
N GLY A 207 18.54 -9.81 1.63
CA GLY A 207 17.57 -9.50 2.66
C GLY A 207 16.49 -8.51 2.23
N VAL A 208 16.30 -7.47 3.05
CA VAL A 208 15.25 -6.47 2.88
C VAL A 208 15.63 -5.32 1.93
N VAL A 209 16.84 -5.35 1.36
CA VAL A 209 17.34 -4.29 0.46
C VAL A 209 16.51 -4.23 -0.82
N GLY A 210 16.25 -5.37 -1.46
CA GLY A 210 15.39 -5.45 -2.65
C GLY A 210 13.99 -4.87 -2.40
N PRO A 211 13.24 -5.35 -1.39
CA PRO A 211 11.95 -4.78 -1.00
C PRO A 211 12.00 -3.27 -0.72
N ALA A 212 13.06 -2.77 -0.08
CA ALA A 212 13.23 -1.35 0.20
C ALA A 212 13.41 -0.52 -1.09
N VAL A 213 14.24 -0.99 -2.04
CA VAL A 213 14.44 -0.34 -3.34
C VAL A 213 13.13 -0.35 -4.15
N LEU A 214 12.37 -1.45 -4.10
CA LEU A 214 11.09 -1.55 -4.78
C LEU A 214 10.05 -0.59 -4.20
N ALA A 215 9.98 -0.46 -2.88
CA ALA A 215 9.11 0.51 -2.20
C ALA A 215 9.55 1.97 -2.47
N LEU A 216 10.85 2.24 -2.51
CA LEU A 216 11.40 3.54 -2.88
C LEU A 216 11.07 3.89 -4.33
N ALA A 217 11.16 2.93 -5.25
CA ALA A 217 10.75 3.11 -6.63
C ALA A 217 9.24 3.41 -6.74
N PHE A 218 8.41 2.71 -5.96
CA PHE A 218 6.98 3.03 -5.88
C PHE A 218 6.76 4.48 -5.41
N TYR A 219 7.45 4.90 -4.35
CA TYR A 219 7.36 6.27 -3.82
C TYR A 219 7.86 7.33 -4.81
N SER A 220 9.02 7.13 -5.41
CA SER A 220 9.67 8.09 -6.31
C SER A 220 8.83 8.31 -7.57
N TRP A 221 8.25 7.26 -8.14
CA TRP A 221 7.35 7.39 -9.29
C TRP A 221 6.04 8.12 -8.95
N ALA A 222 5.49 7.89 -7.76
CA ALA A 222 4.32 8.65 -7.29
C ALA A 222 4.64 10.15 -7.12
N GLY A 223 5.78 10.46 -6.48
CA GLY A 223 6.24 11.83 -6.28
C GLY A 223 6.57 12.55 -7.60
N ALA A 224 7.17 11.84 -8.56
CA ALA A 224 7.48 12.40 -9.88
C ALA A 224 6.20 12.80 -10.64
N ALA A 225 5.18 11.95 -10.60
CA ALA A 225 3.89 12.24 -11.19
C ALA A 225 3.21 13.46 -10.52
N ASP A 226 3.31 13.57 -9.20
CA ASP A 226 2.79 14.71 -8.44
C ASP A 226 3.50 16.02 -8.76
N ALA A 227 4.83 16.00 -8.86
CA ALA A 227 5.61 17.17 -9.22
C ALA A 227 5.24 17.68 -10.61
N LEU A 228 5.09 16.78 -11.59
CA LEU A 228 4.67 17.14 -12.95
C LEU A 228 3.25 17.76 -12.98
N GLN A 229 2.30 17.19 -12.23
CA GLN A 229 0.96 17.76 -12.11
C GLN A 229 0.94 19.12 -11.39
N GLY A 230 1.85 19.32 -10.44
CA GLY A 230 2.07 20.59 -9.75
C GLY A 230 2.72 21.67 -10.60
N GLY A 231 3.07 21.37 -11.87
CA GLY A 231 3.68 22.32 -12.80
C GLY A 231 5.21 22.33 -12.78
N SER A 232 5.86 21.40 -12.06
CA SER A 232 7.33 21.28 -12.10
C SER A 232 7.80 20.88 -13.50
N SER A 233 8.93 21.44 -13.93
CA SER A 233 9.51 21.12 -15.23
C SER A 233 9.94 19.65 -15.30
N GLY A 234 9.73 19.01 -16.45
CA GLY A 234 10.15 17.61 -16.64
C GLY A 234 11.64 17.38 -16.42
N ARG A 235 12.48 18.39 -16.68
CA ARG A 235 13.93 18.34 -16.40
C ARG A 235 14.22 18.28 -14.90
N ALA A 236 13.54 19.08 -14.09
CA ALA A 236 13.71 19.08 -12.64
C ALA A 236 13.28 17.74 -12.04
N VAL A 237 12.14 17.20 -12.49
CA VAL A 237 11.63 15.90 -12.06
C VAL A 237 12.58 14.76 -12.46
N ALA A 238 13.09 14.78 -13.70
CA ALA A 238 14.05 13.78 -14.15
C ALA A 238 15.35 13.79 -13.34
N LEU A 239 15.84 14.98 -12.95
CA LEU A 239 17.02 15.11 -12.10
C LEU A 239 16.77 14.62 -10.68
N GLU A 240 15.72 15.10 -10.01
CA GLU A 240 15.43 14.80 -8.61
C GLU A 240 15.11 13.31 -8.40
N PHE A 241 14.17 12.78 -9.18
CA PHE A 241 13.76 11.39 -9.06
C PHE A 241 14.73 10.41 -9.73
N GLY A 242 15.46 10.87 -10.76
CA GLY A 242 16.60 10.12 -11.32
C GLY A 242 17.74 9.96 -10.31
N LEU A 243 18.05 11.00 -9.53
CA LEU A 243 19.04 10.93 -8.45
C LEU A 243 18.62 9.97 -7.33
N LEU A 244 17.33 9.90 -6.98
CA LEU A 244 16.82 8.91 -6.02
C LEU A 244 16.99 7.48 -6.53
N ALA A 245 16.76 7.24 -7.83
CA ALA A 245 17.00 5.94 -8.44
C ALA A 245 18.51 5.59 -8.45
N VAL A 246 19.38 6.55 -8.80
CA VAL A 246 20.85 6.37 -8.73
C VAL A 246 21.32 6.11 -7.31
N LEU A 247 20.77 6.80 -6.31
CA LEU A 247 21.07 6.55 -4.90
C LEU A 247 20.65 5.13 -4.50
N GLY A 248 19.45 4.69 -4.89
CA GLY A 248 19.00 3.32 -4.65
C GLY A 248 19.91 2.26 -5.27
N VAL A 249 20.38 2.49 -6.50
CA VAL A 249 21.37 1.63 -7.18
C VAL A 249 22.72 1.68 -6.47
N ALA A 250 23.22 2.85 -6.07
CA ALA A 250 24.47 2.99 -5.36
C ALA A 250 24.44 2.25 -4.01
N VAL A 251 23.36 2.41 -3.24
CA VAL A 251 23.13 1.67 -1.99
C VAL A 251 23.11 0.16 -2.28
N ALA A 252 22.34 -0.29 -3.27
CA ALA A 252 22.27 -1.70 -3.66
C ALA A 252 23.66 -2.28 -4.04
N LEU A 253 24.46 -1.55 -4.81
CA LEU A 253 25.81 -1.97 -5.22
C LEU A 253 26.78 -2.03 -4.03
N VAL A 254 26.74 -1.04 -3.13
CA VAL A 254 27.54 -1.05 -1.90
C VAL A 254 27.23 -2.28 -1.04
N PHE A 255 25.95 -2.65 -0.92
CA PHE A 255 25.54 -3.82 -0.16
C PHE A 255 25.66 -5.16 -0.91
N HIS A 256 25.86 -5.13 -2.22
CA HIS A 256 26.15 -6.34 -3.01
C HIS A 256 27.65 -6.69 -3.02
N GLY A 257 28.53 -5.70 -2.87
CA GLY A 257 29.97 -5.87 -2.84
C GLY A 257 30.58 -6.12 -1.45
N ALA A 258 29.75 -6.26 -0.41
CA ALA A 258 30.13 -6.56 0.97
C ALA A 258 29.72 -7.99 1.35
#